data_AF-K1ZUJ3-F1
#
_entry.id   AF-K1ZUJ3-F1
#
_cell.length_a   1.000
_cell.length_b   1.000
_cell.length_c   1.000
_cell.angle_alpha   90.00
_cell.angle_beta   90.00
_cell.angle_gamma   90.00
#
_symmetry.space_group_name_H-M   'P 1'
#
loop_
_entity.id
_entity.type
_entity.pdbx_description
1 polymer ?
#
loop_
_entity_poly.entity_id
_entity_poly.type
_entity_poly.pdbx_seq_one_letter_code
_entity_poly.pdbx_strand_id
1 'polypeptide(L)'
;MDLFSEPVAQGISQTPPIGLSDGESIVTLTLKATGDDGATPLFILKGARLLALTREPGGFWAVKTLPDRGVSEAVLTVLSGEDSVVYPLTVAPRINIKPKEGEPLTEADFTAFIAQRGGEQGQAGDLNGDGKRDYLDD
;
A
#
# COMPACT_ATOMS: atom_id res chain seq x y z
N MET A 1 0.81 21.36 -1.36
CA MET A 1 -0.53 20.97 -0.89
C MET A 1 -0.49 19.46 -0.85
N ASP A 2 -0.21 18.89 0.32
CA ASP A 2 0.14 17.47 0.42
C ASP A 2 -1.13 16.68 0.70
N LEU A 3 -1.58 15.96 -0.33
CA LEU A 3 -2.84 15.20 -0.37
C LEU A 3 -2.96 14.13 0.75
N PHE A 4 -1.85 13.80 1.43
CA PHE A 4 -1.74 12.74 2.45
C PHE A 4 -1.14 13.22 3.78
N SER A 5 -1.30 14.51 4.10
CA SER A 5 -0.73 15.10 5.32
C SER A 5 -1.62 14.98 6.55
N GLU A 6 -2.91 14.68 6.39
CA GLU A 6 -3.81 14.51 7.53
C GLU A 6 -3.73 13.09 8.11
N PRO A 7 -3.47 12.93 9.42
CA PRO A 7 -3.36 11.62 10.03
C PRO A 7 -4.72 10.89 10.05
N VAL A 8 -4.78 9.72 9.38
CA VAL A 8 -5.97 8.82 9.39
C VAL A 8 -6.24 8.24 10.79
N ALA A 9 -5.22 8.21 11.65
CA ALA A 9 -5.34 7.94 13.08
C ALA A 9 -4.35 8.84 13.84
N GLN A 10 -4.76 9.44 14.96
CA GLN A 10 -3.86 10.26 15.76
C GLN A 10 -2.66 9.42 16.22
N GLY A 11 -1.45 9.86 15.86
CA GLY A 11 -0.21 9.24 16.32
C GLY A 11 0.28 8.03 15.51
N ILE A 12 -0.30 7.75 14.33
CA ILE A 12 0.24 6.77 13.36
C ILE A 12 0.60 7.50 12.06
N SER A 13 1.80 7.26 11.55
CA SER A 13 2.26 7.77 10.25
C SER A 13 2.85 6.66 9.39
N GLN A 14 2.77 6.83 8.07
CA GLN A 14 3.30 5.91 7.08
C GLN A 14 4.35 6.61 6.20
N THR A 15 5.48 5.94 5.98
CA THR A 15 6.53 6.38 5.06
C THR A 15 6.94 5.22 4.15
N PRO A 16 6.87 5.36 2.81
CA PRO A 16 6.30 6.50 2.08
C PRO A 16 4.78 6.66 2.33
N PRO A 17 4.19 7.86 2.09
CA PRO A 17 2.76 8.07 2.27
C PRO A 17 1.87 7.14 1.44
N ILE A 18 2.35 6.71 0.28
CA ILE A 18 1.79 5.62 -0.52
C ILE A 18 2.90 4.60 -0.79
N GLY A 19 2.70 3.35 -0.39
CA GLY A 19 3.59 2.23 -0.72
C GLY A 19 3.19 1.55 -2.02
N LEU A 20 4.16 1.04 -2.78
CA LEU A 20 3.87 0.13 -3.89
C LEU A 20 3.75 -1.30 -3.36
N SER A 21 2.72 -2.02 -3.79
CA SER A 21 2.57 -3.47 -3.54
C SER A 21 3.18 -4.27 -4.69
N ASP A 22 4.43 -3.95 -5.06
CA ASP A 22 5.19 -4.65 -6.10
C ASP A 22 5.92 -5.91 -5.58
N GLY A 23 5.82 -6.19 -4.27
CA GLY A 23 6.52 -7.27 -3.60
C GLY A 23 7.97 -6.95 -3.21
N GLU A 24 8.41 -5.71 -3.38
CA GLU A 24 9.80 -5.26 -3.11
C GLU A 24 9.84 -3.95 -2.29
N SER A 25 8.88 -3.05 -2.49
CA SER A 25 8.79 -1.73 -1.88
C SER A 25 8.39 -1.80 -0.41
N ILE A 26 9.24 -1.25 0.46
CA ILE A 26 9.04 -1.27 1.91
C ILE A 26 8.19 -0.08 2.36
N VAL A 27 7.24 -0.37 3.26
CA VAL A 27 6.47 0.62 3.99
C VAL A 27 6.91 0.60 5.46
N THR A 28 7.10 1.77 6.05
CA THR A 28 7.39 1.92 7.49
C THR A 28 6.24 2.64 8.15
N LEU A 29 5.63 2.00 9.14
CA LEU A 29 4.64 2.63 10.01
C LEU A 29 5.33 3.09 11.29
N THR A 30 5.16 4.36 11.66
CA THR A 30 5.62 4.89 12.94
C THR A 30 4.40 5.16 13.80
N LEU A 31 4.37 4.58 14.99
CA LEU A 31 3.25 4.78 15.91
C LEU A 31 3.68 4.79 17.36
N LYS A 32 2.95 5.52 18.18
CA LYS A 32 3.06 5.39 19.63
C LYS A 32 2.10 4.29 20.09
N ALA A 33 2.61 3.31 20.83
CA ALA A 33 1.74 2.33 21.46
C ALA A 33 0.80 3.04 22.45
N THR A 34 -0.50 2.75 22.37
CA THR A 34 -1.46 3.06 23.44
C THR A 34 -1.21 2.07 24.60
N GLY A 35 -1.42 2.50 25.84
CA GLY A 35 -1.15 1.71 27.05
C GLY A 35 0.11 2.15 27.81
N ASP A 36 -0.01 2.24 29.13
CA ASP A 36 1.03 2.75 30.07
C ASP A 36 1.82 1.60 30.74
N ASP A 37 1.55 0.37 30.31
CA ASP A 37 1.78 -0.84 31.09
C ASP A 37 3.21 -1.42 30.90
N GLY A 38 4.05 -0.77 30.10
CA GLY A 38 5.41 -1.24 29.78
C GLY A 38 5.46 -2.53 28.96
N ALA A 39 4.33 -3.14 28.64
CA ALA A 39 4.21 -4.33 27.80
C ALA A 39 4.51 -3.99 26.33
N THR A 40 5.15 -4.92 25.62
CA THR A 40 5.34 -4.80 24.17
C THR A 40 4.01 -5.11 23.47
N PRO A 41 3.48 -4.20 22.63
CA PRO A 41 2.25 -4.45 21.88
C PRO A 41 2.38 -5.63 20.95
N LEU A 42 1.26 -6.28 20.65
CA LEU A 42 1.17 -7.28 19.59
C LEU A 42 0.81 -6.59 18.26
N PHE A 43 1.63 -6.82 17.25
CA PHE A 43 1.45 -6.29 15.89
C PHE A 43 1.04 -7.42 14.95
N ILE A 44 -0.11 -7.28 14.31
CA ILE A 44 -0.68 -8.25 13.37
C ILE A 44 -0.83 -7.57 12.02
N LEU A 45 -0.30 -8.17 10.96
CA LEU A 45 -0.39 -7.66 9.60
C LEU A 45 -1.25 -8.59 8.73
N LYS A 46 -2.08 -7.99 7.88
CA LYS A 46 -2.83 -8.67 6.82
C LYS A 46 -2.54 -7.96 5.49
N GLY A 47 -2.29 -8.73 4.43
CA GLY A 47 -1.90 -8.18 3.11
C GLY A 47 -0.48 -7.62 3.08
N ALA A 48 0.33 -7.91 4.09
CA ALA A 48 1.73 -7.51 4.17
C ALA A 48 2.47 -8.41 5.18
N ARG A 49 3.79 -8.51 5.03
CA ARG A 49 4.65 -9.24 5.97
C ARG A 49 5.55 -8.30 6.78
N LEU A 50 5.73 -8.61 8.06
CA LEU A 50 6.66 -7.90 8.93
C LEU A 50 8.11 -8.18 8.49
N LEU A 51 8.89 -7.13 8.27
CA LEU A 51 10.33 -7.22 8.02
C LEU A 51 11.13 -6.92 9.29
N ALA A 52 10.73 -5.88 10.03
CA ALA A 52 11.37 -5.52 11.29
C ALA A 52 10.40 -4.77 12.20
N LEU A 53 10.59 -4.95 13.49
CA LEU A 53 9.91 -4.20 14.54
C LEU A 53 10.97 -3.58 15.44
N THR A 54 11.04 -2.24 15.44
CA THR A 54 12.04 -1.50 16.22
C THR A 54 11.34 -0.58 17.20
N ARG A 55 11.80 -0.58 18.45
CA ARG A 55 11.39 0.43 19.43
C ARG A 55 12.30 1.64 19.30
N GLU A 56 11.71 2.79 19.00
CA GLU A 56 12.38 4.07 18.84
C GLU A 56 12.35 4.88 20.15
N PRO A 57 13.23 5.88 20.32
CA PRO A 57 13.17 6.82 21.43
C PRO A 57 11.79 7.50 21.55
N GLY A 58 11.38 7.85 22.78
CA GLY A 58 10.09 8.50 23.01
C GLY A 58 8.88 7.55 23.03
N GLY A 59 9.11 6.24 23.01
CA GLY A 59 8.05 5.22 23.10
C GLY A 59 7.35 4.93 21.78
N PHE A 60 7.97 5.31 20.66
CA PHE A 60 7.49 5.00 19.33
C PHE A 60 7.94 3.60 18.89
N TRP A 61 7.16 3.03 17.98
CA TRP A 61 7.46 1.79 17.28
C TRP A 61 7.59 2.09 15.79
N ALA A 62 8.65 1.60 15.18
CA ALA A 62 8.81 1.54 13.74
C ALA A 62 8.53 0.10 13.27
N VAL A 63 7.43 -0.06 12.54
CA VAL A 63 6.99 -1.33 11.95
C VAL A 63 7.36 -1.28 10.47
N LYS A 64 8.47 -1.94 10.10
CA LYS A 64 8.85 -2.11 8.70
C LYS A 64 8.14 -3.31 8.13
N THR A 65 7.40 -3.10 7.05
CA THR A 65 6.55 -4.10 6.43
C THR A 65 6.69 -4.09 4.93
N LEU A 66 6.46 -5.25 4.30
CA LEU A 66 6.44 -5.42 2.86
C LEU A 66 5.02 -5.82 2.44
N PRO A 67 4.27 -4.96 1.74
CA PRO A 67 2.98 -5.33 1.18
C PRO A 67 3.08 -6.56 0.26
N ASP A 68 2.09 -7.43 0.31
CA ASP A 68 2.02 -8.57 -0.61
C ASP A 68 1.84 -8.08 -2.04
N ARG A 69 2.40 -8.79 -3.02
CA ARG A 69 2.34 -8.33 -4.42
C ARG A 69 0.90 -8.22 -4.91
N GLY A 70 0.55 -7.07 -5.50
CA GLY A 70 -0.72 -6.81 -6.16
C GLY A 70 -1.86 -6.41 -5.22
N VAL A 71 -1.63 -6.28 -3.91
CA VAL A 71 -2.72 -5.88 -2.99
C VAL A 71 -2.99 -4.37 -3.06
N SER A 72 -4.27 -4.01 -3.07
CA SER A 72 -4.74 -2.65 -2.79
C SER A 72 -5.13 -2.45 -1.33
N GLU A 73 -5.24 -3.54 -0.57
CA GLU A 73 -5.64 -3.54 0.83
C GLU A 73 -4.60 -4.26 1.69
N ALA A 74 -3.99 -3.52 2.62
CA ALA A 74 -3.17 -4.06 3.67
C ALA A 74 -3.52 -3.37 4.99
N VAL A 75 -3.45 -4.10 6.11
CA VAL A 75 -3.91 -3.62 7.41
C VAL A 75 -2.90 -3.99 8.50
N LEU A 76 -2.63 -3.03 9.38
CA LEU A 76 -1.96 -3.24 10.65
C LEU A 76 -3.01 -3.25 11.78
N THR A 77 -3.00 -4.29 12.59
CA THR A 77 -3.72 -4.33 13.88
C THR A 77 -2.70 -4.30 15.01
N VAL A 78 -2.92 -3.40 15.97
CA VAL A 78 -2.07 -3.22 17.14
C VAL A 78 -2.91 -3.50 18.37
N LEU A 79 -2.45 -4.43 19.20
CA LEU A 79 -3.10 -4.78 20.47
C LEU A 79 -2.17 -4.42 21.63
N SER A 80 -2.67 -3.61 22.55
CA SER A 80 -1.95 -3.16 23.74
C SER A 80 -2.86 -3.26 24.96
N GLY A 81 -2.70 -4.32 25.76
CA GLY A 81 -3.61 -4.57 26.89
C GLY A 81 -5.04 -4.75 26.40
N GLU A 82 -5.95 -3.88 26.83
CA GLU A 82 -7.36 -3.85 26.40
C GLU A 82 -7.60 -2.98 25.15
N ASP A 83 -6.63 -2.15 24.76
CA ASP A 83 -6.74 -1.27 23.59
C ASP A 83 -6.41 -2.02 22.29
N SER A 84 -7.21 -1.76 21.26
CA SER A 84 -6.95 -2.24 19.91
C SER A 84 -7.07 -1.11 18.88
N VAL A 85 -6.10 -1.00 17.98
CA VAL A 85 -6.14 -0.08 16.85
C VAL A 85 -6.01 -0.86 15.55
N VAL A 86 -6.87 -0.55 14.59
CA VAL A 86 -6.80 -1.07 13.21
C VAL A 86 -6.45 0.10 12.29
N TYR A 87 -5.33 -0.01 11.61
CA TYR A 87 -4.81 1.01 10.70
C TYR A 87 -4.67 0.45 9.28
N PRO A 88 -5.40 1.01 8.29
CA PRO A 88 -5.21 0.63 6.90
C PRO A 88 -3.89 1.23 6.38
N LEU A 89 -3.08 0.39 5.72
CA LEU A 89 -1.91 0.87 5.00
C LEU A 89 -2.36 1.48 3.67
N THR A 90 -1.81 2.63 3.31
CA THR A 90 -2.03 3.24 2.01
C THR A 90 -1.06 2.61 1.01
N VAL A 91 -1.54 1.63 0.24
CA VAL A 91 -0.74 0.90 -0.76
C VAL A 91 -1.45 0.82 -2.10
N ALA A 92 -0.68 0.73 -3.18
CA ALA A 92 -1.20 0.60 -4.53
C ALA A 92 -0.40 -0.45 -5.32
N PRO A 93 -1.07 -1.30 -6.12
CA PRO A 93 -0.40 -2.13 -7.11
C PRO A 93 0.42 -1.30 -8.08
N ARG A 94 1.51 -1.87 -8.58
CA ARG A 94 2.31 -1.22 -9.63
C ARG A 94 1.57 -1.30 -10.95
N ILE A 95 1.31 -0.14 -11.55
CA ILE A 95 0.79 -0.03 -12.92
C ILE A 95 1.98 -0.09 -13.90
N ASN A 96 1.91 -1.00 -14.87
CA ASN A 96 2.89 -1.21 -15.92
C ASN A 96 2.36 -0.70 -17.26
N ILE A 97 2.63 0.56 -17.57
CA ILE A 97 2.30 1.11 -18.88
C ILE A 97 3.51 0.90 -19.80
N LYS A 98 3.31 0.14 -20.88
CA LYS A 98 4.32 -0.06 -21.93
C LYS A 98 3.92 0.75 -23.17
N PRO A 99 4.57 1.90 -23.43
CA PRO A 99 4.39 2.57 -24.71
C PRO A 99 4.84 1.67 -25.86
N LYS A 100 4.31 1.87 -27.06
CA LYS A 100 4.94 1.34 -28.27
C LYS A 100 6.36 1.90 -28.34
N GLU A 101 7.31 1.03 -28.66
CA GLU A 101 8.76 1.22 -28.53
C GLU A 101 9.25 2.67 -28.72
N GLY A 102 9.63 3.32 -27.60
CA GLY A 102 10.34 4.60 -27.59
C GLY A 102 9.48 5.86 -27.76
N GLU A 103 8.17 5.73 -27.99
CA GLU A 103 7.26 6.87 -28.11
C GLU A 103 6.64 7.26 -26.76
N PRO A 104 6.46 8.56 -26.45
CA PRO A 104 5.71 8.98 -25.28
C PRO A 104 4.24 8.57 -25.42
N LEU A 105 3.61 8.22 -24.30
CA LEU A 105 2.16 7.99 -24.26
C LEU A 105 1.42 9.24 -24.73
N THR A 106 0.47 9.04 -25.63
CA THR A 106 -0.37 10.09 -26.20
C THR A 106 -1.82 9.97 -25.73
N GLU A 107 -2.59 11.05 -25.87
CA GLU A 107 -4.04 11.04 -25.65
C GLU A 107 -4.76 10.02 -26.55
N ALA A 108 -4.20 9.76 -27.73
CA ALA A 108 -4.72 8.73 -28.65
C ALA A 108 -4.54 7.33 -28.06
N ASP A 109 -3.45 7.07 -27.35
CA ASP A 109 -3.22 5.79 -26.65
C ASP A 109 -4.20 5.62 -25.48
N PHE A 110 -4.48 6.69 -24.74
CA PHE A 110 -5.49 6.68 -23.69
C PHE A 110 -6.90 6.47 -24.26
N THR A 111 -7.25 7.16 -25.35
CA THR A 111 -8.52 6.97 -26.03
C THR A 111 -8.67 5.55 -26.55
N ALA A 112 -7.59 4.97 -27.10
CA ALA A 112 -7.57 3.57 -27.54
C ALA A 112 -7.74 2.59 -26.37
N PHE A 113 -7.12 2.87 -25.22
CA PHE A 113 -7.26 2.10 -24.00
C PHE A 113 -8.71 2.09 -23.49
N ILE A 114 -9.36 3.27 -23.41
CA ILE A 114 -10.78 3.39 -23.02
C ILE A 114 -11.71 2.76 -24.06
N ALA A 115 -11.37 2.83 -25.35
CA ALA A 115 -12.20 2.28 -26.43
C ALA A 115 -12.17 0.74 -26.50
N GLN A 116 -11.13 0.08 -25.98
CA GLN A 116 -11.13 -1.37 -25.81
C GLN A 116 -12.24 -1.74 -24.81
N ARG A 117 -13.31 -2.41 -25.26
CA ARG A 117 -14.39 -2.91 -24.39
C ARG A 117 -14.26 -4.40 -24.18
N GLY A 118 -14.29 -4.83 -22.91
CA GLY A 118 -14.63 -6.17 -22.43
C GLY A 118 -14.13 -7.37 -23.24
N GLY A 119 -13.10 -8.04 -22.73
CA GLY A 119 -12.92 -9.48 -22.96
C GLY A 119 -12.10 -9.94 -24.17
N GLU A 120 -11.35 -9.06 -24.84
CA GLU A 120 -10.25 -9.57 -25.68
C GLU A 120 -9.14 -10.10 -24.76
N GLN A 121 -9.11 -11.42 -24.56
CA GLN A 121 -8.06 -12.12 -23.84
C GLN A 121 -6.68 -11.72 -24.41
N GLY A 122 -5.96 -10.90 -23.65
CA GLY A 122 -4.61 -10.46 -23.99
C GLY A 122 -4.15 -9.37 -23.03
N GLN A 123 -2.83 -9.19 -22.91
CA GLN A 123 -2.15 -8.17 -22.09
C GLN A 123 -2.55 -6.71 -22.43
N ALA A 124 -3.42 -6.49 -23.42
CA ALA A 124 -3.93 -5.19 -23.79
C ALA A 124 -5.00 -4.76 -22.77
N GLY A 125 -4.59 -3.89 -21.84
CA GLY A 125 -5.48 -3.27 -20.88
C GLY A 125 -5.38 -3.78 -19.45
N ASP A 126 -4.58 -4.81 -19.20
CA ASP A 126 -4.15 -5.26 -17.86
C ASP A 126 -2.96 -4.39 -17.43
N LEU A 127 -3.27 -3.30 -16.74
CA LEU A 127 -2.27 -2.33 -16.28
C LEU A 127 -1.57 -2.82 -15.01
N ASN A 128 -2.25 -3.56 -14.14
CA ASN A 128 -1.69 -4.02 -12.88
C ASN A 128 -0.89 -5.35 -13.01
N GLY A 129 -1.02 -6.06 -14.13
CA GLY A 129 -0.34 -7.31 -14.46
C GLY A 129 -0.92 -8.55 -13.78
N ASP A 130 -2.17 -8.53 -13.33
CA ASP A 130 -2.82 -9.65 -12.62
C ASP A 130 -3.48 -10.68 -13.58
N GLY A 131 -3.38 -10.44 -14.88
CA GLY A 131 -3.94 -11.28 -15.93
C GLY A 131 -5.42 -11.04 -16.20
N LYS A 132 -6.02 -10.02 -15.59
CA LYS A 132 -7.40 -9.59 -15.80
C LYS A 132 -7.42 -8.13 -16.22
N ARG A 133 -8.53 -7.73 -16.84
CA ARG A 133 -8.89 -6.32 -16.97
C ARG A 133 -10.11 -6.08 -16.12
N ASP A 134 -9.95 -5.34 -15.03
CA ASP A 134 -11.04 -5.00 -14.13
C ASP A 134 -10.96 -3.55 -13.64
N TYR A 135 -11.73 -3.22 -12.61
CA TYR A 135 -11.80 -1.86 -12.08
C TYR A 135 -10.48 -1.37 -11.47
N LEU A 136 -9.49 -2.25 -11.28
CA LEU A 136 -8.14 -1.87 -10.85
C LEU A 136 -7.29 -1.32 -12.02
N ASP A 137 -7.74 -1.49 -13.27
CA ASP A 137 -7.08 -0.98 -14.47
C ASP A 137 -7.71 0.31 -15.02
N ASP A 138 -8.94 0.64 -14.61
CA ASP A 138 -9.68 1.84 -15.00
C ASP A 138 -9.37 3.05 -14.09
#